data_AF-A0A453HIJ0-F1
#
_entry.id   AF-A0A453HIJ0-F1
#
_cell.length_a   1.000
_cell.length_b   1.000
_cell.length_c   1.000
_cell.angle_alpha   90.00
_cell.angle_beta   90.00
_cell.angle_gamma   90.00
#
_symmetry.space_group_name_H-M   'P 1'
#
loop_
_entity.id
_entity.type
_entity.pdbx_description
1 polymer ?
#
loop_
_entity_poly.entity_id
_entity_poly.type
_entity_poly.pdbx_seq_one_letter_code
_entity_poly.pdbx_strand_id
1 'polypeptide(L)'
;MTAIQVAKSFLAEIDKMCTRFLWCQDEQLTGRKCNFKWSNVCITMDKGGLGILDTTKFAKALRLRWLCQTWKSPDRPWVGTELPCNHKDIDLFAAATSVIIGNGETTKFWGRSMALLIPPTHGCSHLFW
;
A
#
# COMPACT_ATOMS: atom_id res chain seq x y z
N MET A 1 5.73 0.78 -13.80
CA MET A 1 5.96 -0.26 -12.78
C MET A 1 4.69 -1.05 -12.64
N THR A 2 4.66 -2.29 -13.12
CA THR A 2 3.58 -3.24 -12.84
C THR A 2 3.56 -3.49 -11.35
N ALA A 3 2.47 -3.09 -10.69
CA ALA A 3 2.26 -3.49 -9.31
C ALA A 3 1.90 -4.99 -9.37
N ILE A 4 2.86 -5.84 -9.00
CA ILE A 4 2.67 -7.29 -8.97
C ILE A 4 2.07 -7.61 -7.60
N GLN A 5 1.06 -8.48 -7.56
CA GLN A 5 0.65 -9.10 -6.29
C GLN A 5 1.79 -9.99 -5.82
N VAL A 6 2.58 -9.48 -4.87
CA VAL A 6 3.73 -10.21 -4.33
C VAL A 6 3.24 -11.25 -3.32
N ALA A 7 3.68 -12.49 -3.49
CA ALA A 7 3.39 -13.55 -2.54
C ALA A 7 3.95 -13.21 -1.15
N LYS A 8 3.18 -13.49 -0.09
CA LYS A 8 3.61 -13.24 1.30
C LYS A 8 4.91 -13.96 1.65
N SER A 9 5.13 -15.15 1.08
CA SER A 9 6.37 -15.92 1.25
C SER A 9 7.60 -15.17 0.75
N PHE A 10 7.48 -14.48 -0.39
CA PHE A 10 8.55 -13.68 -0.96
C PHE A 10 8.87 -12.44 -0.10
N LEU A 11 7.85 -11.75 0.41
CA LEU A 11 8.06 -10.64 1.35
C LEU A 11 8.75 -11.12 2.65
N ALA A 12 8.37 -12.29 3.15
CA ALA A 12 9.02 -12.90 4.32
C ALA A 12 10.47 -13.31 4.03
N GLU A 13 10.80 -13.70 2.80
CA GLU A 13 12.17 -13.99 2.38
C GLU A 13 13.03 -12.72 2.35
N ILE A 14 12.50 -11.59 1.87
CA ILE A 14 13.16 -10.29 1.97
C ILE A 14 13.40 -9.92 3.43
N ASP A 15 12.39 -10.02 4.29
CA ASP A 15 12.53 -9.72 5.72
C ASP A 15 13.60 -10.60 6.38
N LYS A 16 13.69 -11.87 5.97
CA LYS A 16 14.73 -12.81 6.42
C LYS A 16 16.13 -12.39 5.95
N MET A 17 16.26 -11.93 4.70
CA MET A 17 17.54 -11.40 4.19
C MET A 17 17.95 -10.13 4.94
N CYS A 18 17.04 -9.20 5.18
CA CYS A 18 17.29 -8.00 5.98
C CYS A 18 17.69 -8.35 7.42
N THR A 19 17.01 -9.32 8.04
CA THR A 19 17.37 -9.80 9.39
C THR A 19 18.76 -10.41 9.42
N ARG A 20 19.12 -11.21 8.42
CA ARG A 20 20.47 -11.78 8.29
C ARG A 20 21.50 -10.67 8.17
N PHE A 21 21.30 -9.72 7.26
CA PHE A 21 22.22 -8.60 7.06
C PHE A 21 22.48 -7.80 8.34
N LEU A 22 21.44 -7.51 9.13
CA LEU A 22 21.59 -6.71 10.35
C LEU A 22 22.31 -7.44 11.47
N TRP A 23 22.17 -8.77 11.56
CA TRP A 23 22.56 -9.53 12.76
C TRP A 23 23.57 -10.65 12.52
N CYS A 24 23.85 -10.99 11.27
CA CYS A 24 24.82 -12.00 10.88
C CYS A 24 25.66 -11.47 9.72
N GLN A 25 26.90 -11.13 10.04
CA GLN A 25 27.87 -10.61 9.08
C GLN A 25 28.25 -11.61 7.97
N ASP A 26 27.89 -12.91 8.13
CA ASP A 26 27.84 -13.96 7.08
C ASP A 26 27.34 -15.34 7.60
N GLU A 27 27.18 -15.53 8.92
CA GLU A 27 26.77 -16.82 9.49
C GLU A 27 25.28 -17.15 9.28
N GLN A 28 24.94 -18.44 9.14
CA GLN A 28 23.54 -18.87 9.18
C GLN A 28 22.92 -18.55 10.55
N LEU A 29 21.72 -17.95 10.54
CA LEU A 29 20.88 -17.75 11.73
C LEU A 29 20.59 -19.10 12.40
N THR A 30 21.43 -19.49 13.35
CA THR A 30 21.18 -20.63 14.22
C THR A 30 20.12 -20.17 15.24
N GLY A 31 19.00 -20.88 15.35
CA GLY A 31 17.74 -20.43 15.97
C GLY A 31 17.78 -19.91 17.42
N ARG A 32 18.95 -19.88 18.08
CA ARG A 32 19.17 -19.27 19.39
C ARG A 32 19.75 -17.84 19.37
N LYS A 33 20.31 -17.34 18.27
CA LYS A 33 21.07 -16.07 18.28
C LYS A 33 20.21 -14.79 18.19
N CYS A 34 19.01 -14.82 17.63
CA CYS A 34 18.18 -13.62 17.47
C CYS A 34 16.68 -13.98 17.42
N ASN A 35 16.01 -14.01 18.59
CA ASN A 35 14.56 -14.15 18.69
C ASN A 35 13.91 -12.77 18.89
N PHE A 36 14.03 -11.91 17.88
CA PHE A 36 13.40 -10.59 17.90
C PHE A 36 12.22 -10.53 16.94
N LYS A 37 11.13 -9.89 17.37
CA LYS A 37 9.94 -9.71 16.53
C LYS A 37 10.26 -8.67 15.46
N TRP A 38 10.15 -9.04 14.19
CA TRP A 38 10.37 -8.12 13.06
C TRP A 38 9.50 -6.86 13.15
N SER A 39 8.30 -6.97 13.71
CA SER A 39 7.42 -5.83 13.99
C SER A 39 8.08 -4.76 14.85
N ASN A 40 8.95 -5.14 15.79
CA ASN A 40 9.63 -4.21 16.69
C ASN A 40 10.82 -3.54 16.00
N VAL A 41 11.46 -4.22 15.03
CA VAL A 41 12.51 -3.63 14.18
C VAL A 41 11.91 -2.48 13.37
N CYS A 42 10.70 -2.71 12.87
CA CYS A 42 10.03 -1.77 11.99
C CYS A 42 9.37 -0.58 12.71
N ILE A 43 9.40 -0.55 14.05
CA ILE A 43 8.95 0.61 14.82
C ILE A 43 9.91 1.77 14.55
N THR A 44 9.40 3.00 14.59
CA THR A 44 10.20 4.21 14.40
C THR A 44 11.25 4.39 15.50
N MET A 45 12.34 5.10 15.19
CA MET A 45 13.47 5.25 16.13
C MET A 45 13.08 5.95 17.44
N ASP A 46 12.15 6.91 17.39
CA ASP A 46 11.58 7.59 18.56
C ASP A 46 10.84 6.64 19.51
N LYS A 47 10.38 5.48 19.02
CA LYS A 47 9.65 4.47 19.77
C LYS A 47 10.49 3.22 20.08
N GLY A 48 11.82 3.31 19.93
CA GLY A 48 12.76 2.25 20.27
C GLY A 48 12.89 1.13 19.22
N GLY A 49 12.46 1.37 17.98
CA GLY A 49 12.75 0.49 16.84
C GLY A 49 13.92 0.98 15.98
N LEU A 50 14.16 0.32 14.85
CA LEU A 50 15.21 0.67 13.89
C LEU A 50 14.71 1.53 12.73
N GLY A 51 13.40 1.82 12.67
CA GLY A 51 12.80 2.63 11.60
C GLY A 51 12.79 1.94 10.23
N ILE A 52 13.04 0.63 10.17
CA ILE A 52 13.04 -0.13 8.92
C ILE A 52 11.60 -0.28 8.43
N LEU A 53 11.40 -0.17 7.11
CA LEU A 53 10.07 -0.33 6.53
C LEU A 53 9.61 -1.79 6.64
N ASP A 54 8.44 -1.99 7.24
CA ASP A 54 7.73 -3.26 7.18
C ASP A 54 7.32 -3.53 5.73
N THR A 55 7.93 -4.54 5.12
CA THR A 55 7.79 -4.85 3.69
C THR A 55 6.32 -5.11 3.30
N THR A 56 5.54 -5.71 4.20
CA THR A 56 4.10 -5.96 3.96
C THR A 56 3.30 -4.67 3.98
N LYS A 57 3.56 -3.78 4.96
CA LYS A 57 2.90 -2.47 5.04
C LYS A 57 3.32 -1.58 3.88
N PHE A 58 4.59 -1.59 3.50
CA PHE A 58 5.12 -0.82 2.39
C PHE A 58 4.51 -1.25 1.05
N ALA A 59 4.45 -2.57 0.78
CA ALA A 59 3.78 -3.10 -0.41
C ALA A 59 2.28 -2.74 -0.44
N LYS A 60 1.63 -2.66 0.72
CA LYS A 60 0.25 -2.17 0.81
C LYS A 60 0.14 -0.68 0.51
N ALA A 61 1.00 0.14 1.09
CA ALA A 61 1.03 1.58 0.82
C ALA A 61 1.25 1.89 -0.66
N LEU A 62 2.07 1.11 -1.37
CA LEU A 62 2.26 1.26 -2.81
C LEU A 62 0.97 0.98 -3.60
N ARG A 63 0.22 -0.05 -3.23
CA ARG A 63 -1.09 -0.36 -3.83
C ARG A 63 -2.12 0.75 -3.58
N LEU A 64 -2.18 1.26 -2.35
CA LEU A 64 -3.04 2.41 -2.00
C LEU A 64 -2.66 3.67 -2.78
N ARG A 65 -1.36 3.93 -2.94
CA ARG A 65 -0.85 5.04 -3.75
C ARG A 65 -1.28 4.91 -5.21
N TRP A 66 -1.34 3.69 -5.73
CA TRP A 66 -1.83 3.43 -7.07
C TRP A 66 -3.33 3.73 -7.21
N LEU A 67 -4.15 3.30 -6.24
CA LEU A 67 -5.58 3.66 -6.18
C LEU A 67 -5.78 5.18 -6.19
N CYS A 68 -5.00 5.91 -5.39
CA CYS A 68 -5.01 7.37 -5.37
C CYS A 68 -4.63 7.99 -6.72
N GLN A 69 -3.64 7.44 -7.42
CA GLN A 69 -3.23 7.93 -8.74
C GLN A 69 -4.29 7.68 -9.82
N THR A 70 -4.97 6.53 -9.77
CA THR A 70 -6.11 6.23 -10.67
C THR A 70 -7.22 7.27 -10.52
N TRP A 71 -7.45 7.75 -9.30
CA TRP A 71 -8.44 8.81 -9.03
C TRP A 71 -7.97 10.20 -9.49
N LYS A 72 -6.69 10.55 -9.28
CA LYS A 72 -6.14 11.87 -9.61
C LYS A 72 -5.91 12.12 -11.10
N SER A 73 -5.74 11.07 -11.91
CA SER A 73 -5.41 11.22 -13.32
C SER A 73 -6.07 10.12 -14.14
N PRO A 74 -7.39 10.22 -14.36
CA PRO A 74 -8.16 9.15 -14.97
C PRO A 74 -7.87 8.93 -16.46
N ASP A 75 -7.31 9.93 -17.11
CA ASP A 75 -6.95 9.95 -18.53
C ASP A 75 -5.66 9.19 -18.85
N ARG A 76 -5.01 8.57 -17.85
CA ARG A 76 -3.74 7.87 -18.07
C ARG A 76 -3.95 6.45 -18.62
N PRO A 77 -3.08 5.96 -19.52
CA PRO A 77 -3.31 4.69 -20.22
C PRO A 77 -3.39 3.43 -19.34
N TRP A 78 -2.88 3.52 -18.10
CA TRP A 78 -2.90 2.43 -17.12
C TRP A 78 -4.11 2.50 -16.16
N VAL A 79 -4.98 3.49 -16.34
CA VAL A 79 -6.26 3.56 -15.62
C VAL A 79 -7.20 2.55 -16.25
N GLY A 80 -7.68 1.59 -15.44
CA GLY A 80 -8.52 0.49 -15.91
C GLY A 80 -7.78 -0.82 -16.17
N THR A 81 -6.45 -0.86 -16.05
CA THR A 81 -5.74 -2.15 -15.94
C THR A 81 -6.13 -2.83 -14.64
N GLU A 82 -6.23 -4.17 -14.63
CA GLU A 82 -6.54 -4.92 -13.41
C GLU A 82 -5.56 -4.52 -12.29
N LEU A 83 -6.12 -3.90 -11.26
CA LEU A 83 -5.31 -3.44 -10.15
C LEU A 83 -4.93 -4.65 -9.30
N PRO A 84 -3.66 -4.76 -8.88
CA PRO A 84 -3.25 -5.70 -7.86
C PRO A 84 -3.72 -5.19 -6.49
N CYS A 85 -4.97 -4.80 -6.33
CA CYS A 85 -5.54 -4.37 -5.07
C CYS A 85 -6.58 -5.42 -4.69
N ASN A 86 -6.43 -5.99 -3.50
CA ASN A 86 -7.46 -6.88 -2.96
C ASN A 86 -8.57 -6.05 -2.32
N HIS A 87 -9.71 -6.67 -2.02
CA HIS A 87 -10.85 -6.00 -1.39
C HIS A 87 -10.47 -5.28 -0.09
N LYS A 88 -9.57 -5.86 0.72
CA LYS A 88 -9.10 -5.26 1.98
C LYS A 88 -8.27 -4.00 1.76
N ASP A 89 -7.52 -3.91 0.66
CA ASP A 89 -6.78 -2.69 0.30
C ASP A 89 -7.76 -1.60 -0.12
N ILE A 90 -8.83 -1.95 -0.83
CA ILE A 90 -9.89 -1.03 -1.23
C ILE A 90 -10.65 -0.52 0.00
N ASP A 91 -11.03 -1.40 0.92
CA ASP A 91 -11.69 -1.02 2.18
C ASP A 91 -10.81 -0.10 3.02
N LEU A 92 -9.51 -0.42 3.12
CA LEU A 92 -8.54 0.41 3.82
C LEU A 92 -8.39 1.78 3.16
N PHE A 93 -8.37 1.83 1.83
CA PHE A 93 -8.34 3.09 1.09
C PHE A 93 -9.59 3.95 1.36
N ALA A 94 -10.77 3.32 1.32
CA ALA A 94 -12.04 3.99 1.58
C ALA A 94 -12.14 4.52 3.02
N ALA A 95 -11.64 3.76 4.00
CA ALA A 95 -11.59 4.21 5.40
C ALA A 95 -10.57 5.34 5.62
N ALA A 96 -9.45 5.34 4.88
CA ALA A 96 -8.37 6.31 5.03
C ALA A 96 -8.56 7.60 4.20
N THR A 97 -9.54 7.65 3.30
CA THR A 97 -9.74 8.78 2.38
C THR A 97 -11.12 9.38 2.59
N SER A 98 -11.20 10.68 2.85
CA SER A 98 -12.46 11.42 2.84
C SER A 98 -12.63 12.10 1.48
N VAL A 99 -13.72 11.78 0.78
CA VAL A 99 -14.07 12.42 -0.49
C VAL A 99 -15.01 13.58 -0.17
N ILE A 100 -14.51 14.82 -0.32
CA ILE A 100 -15.36 16.01 -0.25
C ILE A 100 -15.98 16.20 -1.63
N ILE A 101 -17.27 15.87 -1.75
CA ILE A 101 -18.01 15.97 -3.01
C ILE A 101 -18.37 17.44 -3.23
N GLY A 102 -17.70 18.08 -4.20
CA GLY A 102 -17.96 19.44 -4.64
C GLY A 102 -18.52 19.47 -6.07
N ASN A 103 -19.65 20.16 -6.24
CA ASN A 103 -20.34 20.52 -7.49
C ASN A 103 -21.10 19.43 -8.30
N GLY A 104 -21.65 18.40 -7.65
CA GLY A 104 -22.87 17.71 -8.12
C GLY A 104 -22.84 16.93 -9.46
N GLU A 105 -21.79 17.04 -10.26
CA GLU A 105 -21.69 16.40 -11.59
C GLU A 105 -21.01 15.02 -11.52
N THR A 106 -20.42 14.66 -10.39
CA THR A 106 -19.36 13.64 -10.34
C THR A 106 -19.72 12.30 -9.70
N THR A 107 -20.92 12.05 -9.16
CA THR A 107 -21.23 10.69 -8.61
C THR A 107 -22.72 10.32 -8.54
N LYS A 108 -23.03 9.05 -8.88
CA LYS A 108 -24.34 8.40 -8.69
C LYS A 108 -24.51 7.96 -7.23
N PHE A 109 -25.36 8.66 -6.49
CA PHE A 109 -25.51 8.52 -5.03
C PHE A 109 -26.27 7.26 -4.55
N TRP A 110 -27.03 6.58 -5.42
CA TRP A 110 -27.83 5.41 -5.03
C TRP A 110 -27.43 4.14 -5.77
N GLY A 111 -26.69 3.28 -5.08
CA GLY A 111 -26.45 1.89 -5.41
C GLY A 111 -25.97 1.18 -4.16
N ARG A 112 -26.83 0.36 -3.53
CA ARG A 112 -26.40 -0.52 -2.44
C ARG A 112 -25.25 -1.38 -2.99
N SER A 113 -24.15 -1.42 -2.24
CA SER A 113 -22.82 -1.96 -2.61
C SER A 113 -22.09 -1.20 -3.73
N MET A 114 -21.26 -0.24 -3.31
CA MET A 114 -19.93 0.08 -3.86
C MET A 114 -19.77 -0.07 -5.38
N ALA A 115 -20.53 0.71 -6.14
CA ALA A 115 -20.38 0.84 -7.59
C ALA A 115 -19.89 2.24 -7.96
N LEU A 116 -18.78 2.70 -7.38
CA LEU A 116 -18.11 3.94 -7.78
C LEU A 116 -16.59 3.82 -7.58
N LEU A 117 -15.95 3.06 -8.48
CA LEU A 117 -14.50 3.12 -8.71
C LEU A 117 -14.17 3.27 -10.20
N ILE A 118 -15.09 3.85 -10.97
CA ILE A 118 -14.81 4.32 -12.32
C ILE A 118 -14.67 5.84 -12.21
N PRO A 119 -13.50 6.43 -12.53
CA PRO A 119 -13.41 7.87 -12.56
C PRO A 119 -14.23 8.41 -13.74
N PRO A 120 -14.95 9.53 -13.59
CA PRO A 120 -15.57 10.17 -14.73
C PRO A 120 -14.47 10.71 -15.64
N THR A 121 -14.59 10.38 -16.91
CA THR A 121 -13.94 11.11 -18.00
C THR A 121 -14.29 12.59 -17.82
N HIS A 122 -13.27 13.45 -17.76
CA HIS A 122 -13.30 14.90 -17.65
C HIS A 122 -13.06 15.47 -16.23
N GLY A 123 -11.75 15.72 -15.99
CA GLY A 123 -11.24 17.02 -15.56
C GLY A 123 -11.61 17.51 -14.16
N CYS A 124 -10.65 17.50 -13.25
CA CYS A 124 -10.27 18.70 -12.52
C CYS A 124 -8.95 18.50 -11.76
N SER A 125 -8.00 19.33 -12.15
CA SER A 125 -6.77 19.63 -11.45
C SER A 125 -7.04 20.46 -10.19
N HIS A 126 -6.04 20.43 -9.31
CA HIS A 126 -5.82 21.29 -8.15
C HIS A 126 -6.27 20.79 -6.76
N LEU A 127 -5.24 20.80 -5.90
CA LEU A 127 -5.22 20.72 -4.45
C LEU A 127 -5.32 19.30 -3.89
N PHE A 128 -4.17 18.77 -3.47
CA PHE A 128 -3.93 18.44 -2.06
C PHE A 128 -2.41 18.32 -1.86
N TRP A 129 -1.89 19.14 -0.95
CA TRP A 129 -0.55 19.05 -0.35
C TRP A 129 -0.33 17.67 0.26
#